data_AF-A0AAD7VFB8-F1
#
_entry.id   AF-A0AAD7VFB8-F1
#
_cell.length_a   1.000
_cell.length_b   1.000
_cell.length_c   1.000
_cell.angle_alpha   90.00
_cell.angle_beta   90.00
_cell.angle_gamma   90.00
#
_symmetry.space_group_name_H-M   'P 1'
#
loop_
_entity.id
_entity.type
_entity.pdbx_description
1 polymer ?
#
loop_
_entity_poly.entity_id
_entity_poly.type
_entity_poly.pdbx_seq_one_letter_code
_entity_poly.pdbx_strand_id
1 'polypeptide(L)'
;MSEKRGLSLEDKREKMLQIFYESQDFFLLKELEKLGPRKGVITQSVKDVVESLVDDDLVSKDKIRTSVYFWSLPSCAGNQLRNETDEREEALTELKAIEQKYNMLKDEMGQYVDNDPAAFEAMKEAIEVAHAAPTDGQWCSNNFPEAKEQLENMYKEVGITDDFDYMELSPLPLGSAGH
;
A
#
# COMPACT_ATOMS: atom_id res chain seq x y z
N MET A 1 -1.71 16.28 54.08
CA MET A 1 -0.77 15.15 53.96
C MET A 1 -0.76 14.75 52.51
N SER A 2 0.19 15.25 51.71
CA SER A 2 0.23 14.95 50.28
C SER A 2 0.66 13.50 50.08
N GLU A 3 -0.23 12.70 49.52
CA GLU A 3 0.08 11.32 49.12
C GLU A 3 1.26 11.35 48.14
N LYS A 4 2.34 10.67 48.53
CA LYS A 4 3.53 10.50 47.70
C LYS A 4 3.15 9.62 46.52
N ARG A 5 2.74 10.25 45.40
CA ARG A 5 2.62 9.54 44.12
C ARG A 5 3.98 8.89 43.83
N GLY A 6 4.00 7.58 43.63
CA GLY A 6 5.21 6.89 43.21
C GLY A 6 5.70 7.46 41.88
N LEU A 7 7.02 7.48 41.68
CA LEU A 7 7.63 7.80 40.38
C LEU A 7 7.04 6.86 39.31
N SER A 8 6.65 7.43 38.18
CA SER A 8 6.22 6.65 37.01
C SER A 8 7.40 5.84 36.44
N LEU A 9 7.11 4.91 35.52
CA LEU A 9 8.17 4.15 34.86
C LEU A 9 9.11 5.06 34.09
N GLU A 10 8.56 6.07 33.41
CA GLU A 10 9.34 7.05 32.65
C GLU A 10 10.22 7.91 33.57
N ASP A 11 9.70 8.36 34.71
CA ASP A 11 10.51 9.11 35.67
C ASP A 11 11.68 8.26 36.20
N LYS A 12 11.46 6.95 36.42
CA LYS A 12 12.54 6.04 36.85
C LYS A 12 13.60 5.88 35.77
N ARG A 13 13.19 5.77 34.51
CA ARG A 13 14.11 5.69 33.35
C ARG A 13 14.98 6.93 33.26
N GLU A 14 14.38 8.11 33.35
CA GLU A 14 15.11 9.38 33.34
C GLU A 14 16.11 9.46 34.50
N LYS A 15 15.70 9.08 35.71
CA LYS A 15 16.60 9.05 36.88
C LYS A 15 17.75 8.06 36.74
N MET A 16 17.53 6.91 36.09
CA MET A 16 18.61 5.96 35.80
C MET A 16 19.56 6.50 34.73
N LEU A 17 19.04 7.09 33.64
CA LEU A 17 19.85 7.74 32.60
C LEU A 17 20.73 8.85 33.15
N GLN A 18 20.18 9.64 34.07
CA GLN A 18 20.91 10.71 34.73
C GLN A 18 22.16 10.20 35.48
N ILE A 19 22.16 8.96 36.01
CA ILE A 19 23.36 8.36 36.62
C ILE A 19 24.46 8.19 35.57
N PHE A 20 24.12 7.67 34.39
CA PHE A 20 25.08 7.46 33.31
C PHE A 20 25.63 8.77 32.75
N TYR A 21 24.79 9.80 32.60
CA TYR A 21 25.21 11.08 32.05
C TYR A 21 26.03 11.95 33.01
N GLU A 22 25.75 11.87 34.32
CA GLU A 22 26.52 12.59 35.33
C GLU A 22 27.90 11.96 35.56
N SER A 23 28.00 10.63 35.56
CA SER A 23 29.28 9.95 35.78
C SER A 23 30.12 9.79 34.51
N GLN A 24 29.46 9.63 33.36
CA GLN A 24 30.08 9.22 32.09
C GLN A 24 30.98 7.99 32.25
N ASP A 25 30.53 7.02 33.05
CA ASP A 25 31.29 5.83 33.45
C ASP A 25 30.53 4.53 33.15
N PHE A 26 31.22 3.41 33.28
CA PHE A 26 30.70 2.07 33.12
C PHE A 26 30.25 1.51 34.46
N PHE A 27 29.09 0.85 34.47
CA PHE A 27 28.51 0.31 35.69
C PHE A 27 28.18 -1.17 35.57
N LEU A 28 28.37 -1.89 36.67
CA LEU A 28 27.78 -3.20 36.88
C LEU A 28 26.34 -3.05 37.40
N LEU A 29 25.50 -4.07 37.16
CA LEU A 29 24.14 -4.10 37.70
C LEU A 29 24.10 -3.86 39.23
N LYS A 30 25.04 -4.48 39.96
CA LYS A 30 25.16 -4.32 41.43
C LYS A 30 25.51 -2.89 41.87
N GLU A 31 26.15 -2.11 41.01
CA GLU A 31 26.48 -0.70 41.29
C GLU A 31 25.26 0.17 41.04
N LEU A 32 24.55 -0.08 39.94
CA LEU A 32 23.27 0.56 39.64
C LEU A 32 22.22 0.28 40.71
N GLU A 33 22.15 -0.93 41.26
CA GLU A 33 21.25 -1.27 42.38
C GLU A 33 21.55 -0.45 43.66
N LYS A 34 22.77 0.07 43.82
CA LYS A 34 23.17 0.96 44.93
C LYS A 34 22.95 2.44 44.60
N LEU A 35 23.10 2.84 43.34
CA LEU A 35 22.98 4.23 42.90
C LEU A 35 21.53 4.62 42.58
N GLY A 36 20.74 3.71 42.03
CA GLY A 36 19.31 3.91 41.69
C GLY A 36 18.47 4.42 42.87
N PRO A 37 18.53 3.80 44.06
CA PRO A 37 17.83 4.29 45.25
C PRO A 37 18.22 5.69 45.68
N ARG A 38 19.47 6.11 45.43
CA ARG A 38 19.94 7.48 45.73
C ARG A 38 19.28 8.52 44.81
N LYS A 39 18.85 8.11 43.62
CA LYS A 39 18.08 8.93 42.67
C LYS A 39 16.56 8.76 42.80
N GLY A 40 16.09 7.96 43.76
CA GLY A 40 14.68 7.72 44.03
C GLY A 40 14.07 6.50 43.34
N VAL A 41 14.87 5.73 42.58
CA VAL A 41 14.42 4.49 41.92
C VAL A 41 14.41 3.35 42.94
N ILE A 42 13.28 2.65 43.05
CA ILE A 42 13.14 1.55 44.01
C ILE A 42 14.08 0.39 43.61
N THR A 43 14.87 -0.13 44.55
CA THR A 43 15.91 -1.16 44.30
C THR A 43 15.40 -2.33 43.44
N GLN A 44 14.24 -2.88 43.78
CA GLN A 44 13.65 -4.02 43.05
C GLN A 44 13.32 -3.72 41.58
N SER A 45 13.13 -2.45 41.22
CA SER A 45 12.83 -2.03 39.85
C SER A 45 14.06 -1.61 39.05
N VAL A 46 15.24 -1.49 39.66
CA VAL A 46 16.44 -1.01 38.96
C VAL A 46 16.80 -1.91 37.79
N LYS A 47 16.75 -3.23 37.98
CA LYS A 47 17.06 -4.19 36.93
C LYS A 47 16.12 -4.03 35.74
N ASP A 48 14.81 -4.08 35.96
CA ASP A 48 13.80 -3.98 34.90
C ASP A 48 13.88 -2.63 34.17
N VAL A 49 14.13 -1.54 34.90
CA VAL A 49 14.31 -0.21 34.31
C VAL A 49 15.58 -0.15 33.45
N VAL A 50 16.70 -0.70 33.91
CA VAL A 50 17.94 -0.73 33.11
C VAL A 50 17.77 -1.63 31.89
N GLU A 51 17.10 -2.78 32.01
CA GLU A 51 16.83 -3.66 30.89
C GLU A 51 15.92 -2.98 29.85
N SER A 52 14.83 -2.32 30.27
CA SER A 52 13.99 -1.54 29.34
C SER A 52 14.73 -0.39 28.65
N LEU A 53 15.68 0.26 29.34
CA LEU A 53 16.55 1.27 28.73
C LEU A 53 17.51 0.66 27.69
N VAL A 54 17.94 -0.58 27.89
CA VAL A 54 18.74 -1.27 26.89
C VAL A 54 17.90 -1.71 25.70
N ASP A 55 16.68 -2.17 25.94
CA ASP A 55 15.78 -2.63 24.88
C ASP A 55 15.38 -1.47 23.96
N ASP A 56 15.30 -0.24 24.49
CA ASP A 56 15.08 0.98 23.72
C ASP A 56 16.40 1.63 23.25
N ASP A 57 17.53 0.91 23.26
CA ASP A 57 18.86 1.37 22.80
C ASP A 57 19.39 2.65 23.48
N LEU A 58 18.85 3.02 24.64
CA LEU A 58 19.27 4.19 25.43
C LEU A 58 20.49 3.91 26.31
N VAL A 59 20.69 2.65 26.69
CA VAL A 59 21.83 2.17 27.47
C VAL A 59 22.46 1.00 26.71
N SER A 60 23.77 1.09 26.47
CA SER A 60 24.53 -0.03 25.93
C SER A 60 24.83 -1.06 27.03
N LYS A 61 24.75 -2.35 26.68
CA LYS A 61 25.17 -3.47 27.53
C LYS A 61 26.23 -4.30 26.82
N ASP A 62 27.26 -4.72 27.55
CA ASP A 62 28.22 -5.72 27.04
C ASP A 62 28.75 -6.61 28.15
N LYS A 63 29.03 -7.86 27.80
CA LYS A 63 29.54 -8.87 28.72
C LYS A 63 31.03 -9.09 28.49
N ILE A 64 31.82 -8.60 29.43
CA ILE A 64 33.26 -8.82 29.45
C ILE A 64 33.55 -9.91 30.48
N ARG A 65 33.92 -11.10 29.99
CA ARG A 65 34.22 -12.29 30.81
C ARG A 65 33.00 -12.74 31.64
N THR A 66 33.04 -12.53 32.96
CA THR A 66 31.97 -12.93 33.88
C THR A 66 31.04 -11.77 34.27
N SER A 67 31.36 -10.55 33.84
CA SER A 67 30.70 -9.33 34.28
C SER A 67 29.98 -8.67 33.11
N VAL A 68 28.78 -8.16 33.36
CA VAL A 68 27.98 -7.38 32.40
C VAL A 68 28.08 -5.92 32.80
N TYR A 69 28.52 -5.09 31.86
CA TYR A 69 28.68 -3.64 32.01
C TYR A 69 27.57 -2.92 31.25
N PHE A 70 27.15 -1.80 31.81
CA PHE A 70 26.14 -0.90 31.29
C PHE A 70 26.72 0.51 31.21
N TRP A 71 26.47 1.21 30.11
CA TRP A 71 26.89 2.60 29.94
C TRP A 71 25.95 3.32 28.97
N SER A 72 25.90 4.65 29.05
CA SER A 72 25.21 5.47 28.06
C SER A 72 26.04 6.71 27.76
N LEU A 73 26.14 7.04 26.48
CA LEU A 73 26.80 8.25 26.03
C LEU A 73 25.77 9.36 25.88
N PRO A 74 26.10 10.63 26.21
CA PRO A 74 25.18 11.75 25.99
C PRO A 74 24.71 11.90 24.53
N SER A 75 25.52 11.46 23.58
CA SER A 75 25.17 11.42 22.15
C SER A 75 24.08 10.39 21.80
N CYS A 76 23.85 9.39 22.65
CA CYS A 76 22.84 8.35 22.44
C CYS A 76 21.42 8.94 22.47
N ALA A 77 21.14 9.88 23.39
CA ALA A 77 19.90 10.65 23.40
C ALA A 77 19.72 11.51 22.12
N GLY A 78 20.81 12.08 21.60
CA GLY A 78 20.79 12.84 20.36
C GLY A 78 20.53 11.98 19.12
N ASN A 79 21.10 10.77 19.07
CA ASN A 79 20.86 9.83 17.98
C ASN A 79 19.43 9.32 17.97
N GLN A 80 18.83 9.12 19.14
CA GLN A 80 17.46 8.62 19.25
C GLN A 80 16.44 9.62 18.71
N LEU A 81 16.56 10.90 19.10
CA LEU A 81 15.71 11.97 18.57
C LEU A 81 15.82 12.07 17.04
N ARG A 82 17.03 11.86 16.50
CA ARG A 82 17.24 11.82 15.05
C ARG A 82 16.57 10.62 14.40
N ASN A 83 16.77 9.42 14.93
CA ASN A 83 16.17 8.20 14.40
C ASN A 83 14.64 8.24 14.42
N GLU A 84 14.03 8.69 15.53
CA GLU A 84 12.57 8.85 15.63
C GLU A 84 12.03 9.88 14.63
N THR A 85 12.80 10.94 14.36
CA THR A 85 12.45 11.95 13.36
C THR A 85 12.53 11.36 11.95
N ASP A 86 13.62 10.64 11.65
CA ASP A 86 13.87 10.02 10.36
C ASP A 86 12.81 8.95 10.05
N GLU A 87 12.47 8.07 11.00
CA GLU A 87 11.42 7.05 10.87
C GLU A 87 10.03 7.68 10.66
N ARG A 88 9.73 8.74 11.41
CA ARG A 88 8.46 9.47 11.26
C ARG A 88 8.38 10.15 9.89
N GLU A 89 9.48 10.70 9.40
CA GLU A 89 9.54 11.31 8.07
C GLU A 89 9.34 10.25 6.99
N GLU A 90 9.99 9.09 7.08
CA GLU A 90 9.81 7.97 6.17
C GLU A 90 8.35 7.51 6.11
N ALA A 91 7.71 7.28 7.27
CA ALA A 91 6.29 6.91 7.34
C ALA A 91 5.36 7.96 6.71
N LEU A 92 5.67 9.25 6.86
CA LEU A 92 4.92 10.33 6.19
C LEU A 92 5.11 10.33 4.68
N THR A 93 6.31 10.01 4.18
CA THR A 93 6.55 9.90 2.74
C THR A 93 5.80 8.71 2.14
N GLU A 94 5.80 7.56 2.81
CA GLU A 94 5.04 6.38 2.39
C GLU A 94 3.53 6.64 2.36
N LEU A 95 3.00 7.27 3.42
CA LEU A 95 1.58 7.63 3.50
C LEU A 95 1.16 8.49 2.30
N LYS A 96 1.95 9.52 1.97
CA LYS A 96 1.70 10.39 0.81
C LYS A 96 1.76 9.63 -0.51
N ALA A 97 2.71 8.70 -0.66
CA ALA A 97 2.81 7.89 -1.86
C ALA A 97 1.60 6.94 -2.02
N ILE A 98 1.11 6.36 -0.92
CA ILE A 98 -0.10 5.52 -0.92
C ILE A 98 -1.33 6.36 -1.25
N GLU A 99 -1.47 7.55 -0.67
CA GLU A 99 -2.57 8.45 -0.95
C GLU A 99 -2.62 8.88 -2.42
N GLN A 100 -1.47 9.19 -3.02
CA GLN A 100 -1.36 9.47 -4.45
C GLN A 100 -1.81 8.29 -5.31
N LYS A 101 -1.33 7.08 -5.01
CA LYS A 101 -1.75 5.86 -5.72
C LYS A 101 -3.24 5.59 -5.58
N TYR A 102 -3.80 5.81 -4.39
CA TYR A 102 -5.23 5.69 -4.14
C TYR A 102 -6.04 6.64 -5.00
N ASN A 103 -5.63 7.92 -5.08
CA ASN A 103 -6.31 8.91 -5.90
C ASN A 103 -6.22 8.56 -7.40
N MET A 104 -5.05 8.15 -7.89
CA MET A 104 -4.88 7.69 -9.27
C MET A 104 -5.79 6.51 -9.61
N LEU A 105 -5.81 5.48 -8.75
CA LEU A 105 -6.64 4.29 -8.97
C LEU A 105 -8.13 4.61 -8.88
N LYS A 106 -8.50 5.55 -8.01
CA LYS A 106 -9.87 6.05 -7.89
C LYS A 106 -10.30 6.82 -9.13
N ASP A 107 -9.44 7.65 -9.69
CA ASP A 107 -9.70 8.38 -10.94
C ASP A 107 -9.81 7.40 -12.13
N GLU A 108 -8.94 6.39 -12.18
CA GLU A 108 -9.02 5.31 -13.18
C GLU A 108 -10.35 4.56 -13.06
N MET A 109 -10.73 4.10 -11.86
CA MET A 109 -12.04 3.49 -11.62
C MET A 109 -13.20 4.41 -12.05
N GLY A 110 -13.05 5.72 -11.88
CA GLY A 110 -13.99 6.74 -12.34
C GLY A 110 -14.26 6.67 -13.84
N GLN A 111 -13.26 6.35 -14.65
CA GLN A 111 -13.40 6.22 -16.11
C GLN A 111 -14.25 5.00 -16.53
N TYR A 112 -14.36 4.01 -15.64
CA TYR A 112 -15.13 2.79 -15.88
C TYR A 112 -16.49 2.76 -15.17
N VAL A 113 -16.89 3.85 -14.51
CA VAL A 113 -18.19 3.93 -13.81
C VAL A 113 -19.37 3.69 -14.77
N ASP A 114 -19.27 4.16 -16.01
CA ASP A 114 -20.33 4.02 -17.02
C ASP A 114 -20.19 2.76 -17.87
N ASN A 115 -19.11 1.99 -17.72
CA ASN A 115 -18.87 0.74 -18.45
C ASN A 115 -19.58 -0.42 -17.77
N ASP A 116 -20.92 -0.44 -17.84
CA ASP A 116 -21.74 -1.56 -17.35
C ASP A 116 -21.34 -2.85 -18.07
N PRO A 117 -20.76 -3.85 -17.36
CA PRO A 117 -20.36 -5.11 -17.96
C PRO A 117 -21.54 -5.86 -18.61
N ALA A 118 -22.75 -5.68 -18.08
CA ALA A 118 -23.96 -6.28 -18.65
C ALA A 118 -24.33 -5.63 -19.99
N ALA A 119 -24.13 -4.32 -20.15
CA ALA A 119 -24.37 -3.62 -21.41
C ALA A 119 -23.35 -4.04 -22.48
N PHE A 120 -22.08 -4.24 -22.11
CA PHE A 120 -21.04 -4.70 -23.03
C PHE A 120 -21.27 -6.13 -23.50
N GLU A 121 -21.62 -7.05 -22.60
CA GLU A 121 -21.94 -8.42 -22.97
C GLU A 121 -23.25 -8.52 -23.76
N ALA A 122 -24.27 -7.73 -23.41
CA ALA A 122 -25.50 -7.63 -24.21
C ALA A 122 -25.23 -7.13 -25.63
N MET A 123 -24.28 -6.20 -25.81
CA MET A 123 -23.88 -5.72 -27.13
C MET A 123 -23.19 -6.82 -27.95
N LYS A 124 -22.31 -7.64 -27.35
CA LYS A 124 -21.70 -8.79 -28.02
C LYS A 124 -22.73 -9.84 -28.42
N GLU A 125 -23.62 -10.20 -27.51
CA GLU A 125 -24.70 -11.16 -27.78
C GLU A 125 -25.59 -10.64 -28.93
N ALA A 126 -25.93 -9.35 -28.94
CA ALA A 126 -26.72 -8.75 -30.02
C ALA A 126 -26.01 -8.79 -31.37
N ILE A 127 -24.68 -8.57 -31.39
CA ILE A 127 -23.86 -8.69 -32.61
C ILE A 127 -23.86 -10.13 -33.11
N GLU A 128 -23.62 -11.11 -32.24
CA GLU A 128 -23.65 -12.53 -32.63
C GLU A 128 -25.02 -12.94 -33.17
N VAL A 129 -26.11 -12.50 -32.52
CA VAL A 129 -27.48 -12.76 -33.00
C VAL A 129 -27.73 -12.08 -34.34
N ALA A 130 -27.24 -10.87 -34.57
CA ALA A 130 -27.39 -10.17 -35.85
C ALA A 130 -26.57 -10.83 -36.98
N HIS A 131 -25.38 -11.35 -36.67
CA HIS A 131 -24.56 -12.11 -37.63
C HIS A 131 -25.14 -13.49 -37.93
N ALA A 132 -25.77 -14.15 -36.95
CA ALA A 132 -26.40 -15.45 -37.11
C ALA A 132 -27.83 -15.37 -37.68
N ALA A 133 -28.44 -14.18 -37.65
CA ALA A 133 -29.73 -13.95 -38.30
C ALA A 133 -29.58 -14.21 -39.80
N PRO A 134 -30.52 -14.95 -40.43
CA PRO A 134 -30.50 -15.11 -41.87
C PRO A 134 -30.53 -13.71 -42.50
N THR A 135 -29.53 -13.41 -43.32
CA THR A 135 -29.49 -12.14 -44.06
C THR A 135 -30.81 -11.97 -44.81
N ASP A 136 -31.28 -10.73 -44.97
CA ASP A 136 -32.55 -10.45 -45.68
C ASP A 136 -32.61 -11.20 -47.04
N GLY A 137 -31.46 -11.40 -47.70
CA GLY A 137 -31.33 -12.20 -48.91
C GLY A 137 -31.66 -13.70 -48.74
N GLN A 138 -31.27 -14.34 -47.64
CA GLN A 138 -31.58 -15.76 -47.38
C GLN A 138 -33.05 -15.96 -46.99
N TRP A 139 -33.62 -15.07 -46.18
CA TRP A 139 -35.04 -15.11 -45.84
C TRP A 139 -35.92 -14.83 -47.06
N CYS A 140 -35.58 -13.80 -47.86
CA CYS A 140 -36.29 -13.48 -49.10
C CYS A 140 -36.20 -14.61 -50.13
N SER A 141 -35.04 -15.28 -50.26
CA SER A 141 -34.88 -16.42 -51.18
C SER A 141 -35.77 -17.62 -50.82
N ASN A 142 -35.99 -17.86 -49.53
CA ASN A 142 -36.81 -18.99 -49.06
C ASN A 142 -38.32 -18.72 -49.15
N ASN A 143 -38.74 -17.47 -48.94
CA ASN A 143 -40.16 -17.10 -48.90
C ASN A 143 -40.70 -16.54 -50.23
N PHE A 144 -39.83 -16.02 -51.10
CA PHE A 144 -40.20 -15.39 -52.38
C PHE A 144 -39.26 -15.82 -53.51
N PRO A 145 -39.28 -17.10 -53.94
CA PRO A 145 -38.32 -17.65 -54.90
C PRO A 145 -38.43 -17.03 -56.30
N GLU A 146 -39.63 -16.62 -56.73
CA GLU A 146 -39.85 -16.01 -58.05
C GLU A 146 -39.32 -14.57 -58.13
N ALA A 147 -39.20 -13.88 -57.00
CA ALA A 147 -38.59 -12.55 -56.92
C ALA A 147 -37.07 -12.59 -57.05
N LYS A 148 -36.45 -13.72 -56.69
CA LYS A 148 -34.99 -13.91 -56.73
C LYS A 148 -34.42 -13.80 -58.14
N GLU A 149 -35.04 -14.46 -59.11
CA GLU A 149 -34.58 -14.46 -60.51
C GLU A 149 -34.70 -13.08 -61.15
N GLN A 150 -35.78 -12.35 -60.85
CA GLN A 150 -35.98 -10.98 -61.34
C GLN A 150 -34.94 -10.02 -60.76
N LEU A 151 -34.63 -10.19 -59.46
CA LEU A 151 -33.65 -9.36 -58.75
C LEU A 151 -32.22 -9.63 -59.25
N GLU A 152 -31.85 -10.88 -59.48
CA GLU A 152 -30.54 -11.25 -60.06
C GLU A 152 -30.33 -10.66 -61.46
N ASN A 153 -31.38 -10.64 -62.29
CA ASN A 153 -31.31 -10.00 -63.61
C ASN A 153 -31.16 -8.48 -63.48
N MET A 154 -31.88 -7.83 -62.56
CA MET A 154 -31.72 -6.41 -62.27
C MET A 154 -30.31 -6.06 -61.76
N TYR A 155 -29.73 -6.84 -60.85
CA TYR A 155 -28.39 -6.59 -60.33
C TYR A 155 -27.32 -6.69 -61.42
N LYS A 156 -27.46 -7.66 -62.33
CA LYS A 156 -26.59 -7.79 -63.51
C LYS A 156 -26.74 -6.62 -64.49
N GLU A 157 -27.96 -6.12 -64.70
CA GLU A 157 -28.20 -4.95 -65.57
C GLU A 157 -27.63 -3.65 -65.00
N VAL A 158 -27.71 -3.45 -63.68
CA VAL A 158 -27.19 -2.25 -62.99
C VAL A 158 -25.69 -2.36 -62.70
N GLY A 159 -25.07 -3.51 -62.97
CA GLY A 159 -23.63 -3.74 -62.84
C GLY A 159 -23.15 -3.97 -61.41
N ILE A 160 -24.03 -4.41 -60.51
CA ILE A 160 -23.68 -4.80 -59.14
C ILE A 160 -23.20 -6.25 -59.18
N THR A 161 -21.90 -6.47 -59.00
CA THR A 161 -21.26 -7.79 -58.93
C THR A 161 -21.15 -8.28 -57.49
N ASP A 162 -21.05 -9.60 -57.28
CA ASP A 162 -20.88 -10.24 -55.95
C ASP A 162 -19.64 -9.75 -55.16
N ASP A 163 -18.71 -9.04 -55.81
CA ASP A 163 -17.55 -8.37 -55.19
C ASP A 163 -17.92 -7.09 -54.39
N PHE A 164 -19.21 -6.84 -54.12
CA PHE A 164 -19.62 -5.78 -53.20
C PHE A 164 -19.40 -6.23 -51.75
N ASP A 165 -18.14 -6.38 -51.37
CA ASP A 165 -17.73 -6.74 -50.02
C ASP A 165 -18.22 -5.65 -49.04
N TYR A 166 -18.92 -6.09 -47.99
CA TYR A 166 -19.09 -5.26 -46.82
C TYR A 166 -17.70 -4.89 -46.32
N MET A 167 -17.40 -3.60 -46.23
CA MET A 167 -16.16 -3.15 -45.59
C MET A 167 -16.07 -3.85 -44.23
N GLU A 168 -15.10 -4.76 -44.09
CA GLU A 168 -14.75 -5.30 -42.79
C GLU A 168 -14.48 -4.11 -41.88
N LEU A 169 -15.36 -3.89 -40.91
CA LEU A 169 -15.10 -2.94 -39.85
C LEU A 169 -13.85 -3.46 -39.15
N SER A 170 -12.72 -2.84 -39.48
CA SER A 170 -11.44 -3.11 -38.84
C SER A 170 -11.69 -3.09 -37.33
N PRO A 171 -11.16 -4.07 -36.57
CA PRO A 171 -11.31 -4.06 -35.13
C PRO A 171 -10.94 -2.67 -34.65
N LEU A 172 -11.87 -1.98 -33.97
CA LEU A 172 -11.58 -0.69 -33.37
C LEU A 172 -10.24 -0.83 -32.64
N PRO A 173 -9.25 0.04 -32.91
CA PRO A 173 -8.04 0.00 -32.11
C PRO A 173 -8.51 0.23 -30.68
N LEU A 174 -8.43 -0.83 -29.86
CA LEU A 174 -8.38 -0.70 -28.42
C LEU A 174 -7.23 0.28 -28.19
N GLY A 175 -7.59 1.54 -27.99
CA GLY A 175 -6.64 2.61 -27.82
C GLY A 175 -5.66 2.18 -26.75
N SER A 176 -4.41 2.02 -27.17
CA SER A 176 -3.27 1.93 -26.28
C SER A 176 -3.28 3.18 -25.41
N ALA A 177 -3.78 3.07 -24.18
CA ALA A 177 -3.51 4.05 -23.13
C ALA A 177 -2.06 3.80 -22.72
N GLY A 178 -1.15 4.46 -23.43
CA GLY A 178 0.25 4.61 -23.06
C GLY A 178 0.42 5.83 -22.16
N HIS A 179 1.25 5.61 -21.14
CA HIS A 179 1.84 6.52 -20.15
C HIS A 179 1.02 6.88 -18.90
#